data_AF-A0A2D6KUV9-F1
#
_entry.id   AF-A0A2D6KUV9-F1
#
_cell.length_a   1.000
_cell.length_b   1.000
_cell.length_c   1.000
_cell.angle_alpha   90.00
_cell.angle_beta   90.00
_cell.angle_gamma   90.00
#
_symmetry.space_group_name_H-M   'P 1'
#
loop_
_entity.id
_entity.type
_entity.pdbx_description
1 polymer ?
#
loop_
_entity_poly.entity_id
_entity_poly.type
_entity_poly.pdbx_seq_one_letter_code
_entity_poly.pdbx_strand_id
1 'polypeptide(L)'
;MAPQGKKVFYRRAIPFGNSAGVLLPKSLLGADLRVTLVRPPKNIKKDTTNLLSPILEHILGIYIISDKEKKVEILAISTDINRHMEKGHYSIDIVPLPLLNKSIKENSEIKENLKKAKVVINAHLLTQIKKSLT
;
A
#
# COMPACT_ATOMS: atom_id res chain seq x y z
N MET A 1 -38.06 -13.83 24.09
CA MET A 1 -37.85 -14.19 22.66
C MET A 1 -36.40 -13.90 22.32
N ALA A 2 -35.58 -14.92 22.08
CA ALA A 2 -34.19 -14.72 21.67
C ALA A 2 -34.17 -14.05 20.28
N PRO A 3 -33.36 -13.00 20.04
CA PRO A 3 -33.27 -12.41 18.72
C PRO A 3 -32.71 -13.47 17.76
N GLN A 4 -33.52 -13.84 16.76
CA GLN A 4 -33.12 -14.74 15.69
C GLN A 4 -31.75 -14.30 15.13
N GLY A 5 -30.85 -15.27 14.99
CA GLY A 5 -29.44 -15.04 14.70
C GLY A 5 -29.25 -14.04 13.54
N LYS A 6 -28.57 -12.92 13.83
CA LYS A 6 -28.24 -11.89 12.85
C LYS A 6 -27.49 -12.54 11.68
N LYS A 7 -28.15 -12.69 10.53
CA LYS A 7 -27.48 -13.13 9.29
C LYS A 7 -26.64 -11.98 8.76
N VAL A 8 -25.32 -12.17 8.74
CA VAL A 8 -24.35 -11.18 8.23
C VAL A 8 -23.96 -11.55 6.81
N PHE A 9 -24.08 -10.60 5.88
CA PHE A 9 -23.67 -10.78 4.49
C PHE A 9 -22.37 -10.02 4.23
N TYR A 10 -21.30 -10.75 3.89
CA TYR A 10 -20.07 -10.15 3.39
C TYR A 10 -20.14 -10.08 1.87
N ARG A 11 -20.11 -8.86 1.34
CA ARG A 11 -20.16 -8.58 -0.09
C ARG A 11 -19.17 -7.47 -0.41
N ARG A 12 -18.51 -7.57 -1.56
CA ARG A 12 -17.60 -6.54 -2.04
C ARG A 12 -18.43 -5.39 -2.62
N ALA A 13 -18.05 -4.17 -2.29
CA ALA A 13 -18.61 -3.00 -2.94
C ALA A 13 -18.19 -2.99 -4.41
N ILE A 14 -19.14 -2.72 -5.30
CA ILE A 14 -18.95 -2.63 -6.75
C ILE A 14 -19.25 -1.21 -7.22
N PRO A 15 -18.67 -0.75 -8.33
CA PRO A 15 -19.05 0.53 -8.92
C PRO A 15 -20.52 0.50 -9.35
N PHE A 16 -21.28 1.52 -8.99
CA PHE A 16 -22.68 1.70 -9.36
C PHE A 16 -22.93 3.18 -9.67
N GLY A 17 -22.97 3.52 -10.97
CA GLY A 17 -22.97 4.91 -11.42
C GLY A 17 -21.76 5.67 -10.89
N ASN A 18 -22.00 6.82 -10.23
CA ASN A 18 -20.96 7.65 -9.59
C ASN A 18 -20.68 7.25 -8.13
N SER A 19 -21.15 6.08 -7.69
CA SER A 19 -21.07 5.64 -6.29
C SER A 19 -20.64 4.18 -6.19
N ALA A 20 -20.58 3.66 -4.96
CA ALA A 20 -20.34 2.25 -4.68
C ALA A 20 -21.61 1.59 -4.15
N GLY A 21 -21.97 0.44 -4.70
CA GLY A 21 -23.13 -0.36 -4.32
C GLY A 21 -22.74 -1.73 -3.79
N VAL A 22 -23.66 -2.39 -3.10
CA VAL A 22 -23.50 -3.78 -2.65
C VAL A 22 -24.64 -4.60 -3.24
N LEU A 23 -24.32 -5.64 -4.01
CA LEU A 23 -25.32 -6.55 -4.56
C LEU A 23 -25.86 -7.46 -3.46
N LEU A 24 -27.16 -7.40 -3.26
CA LEU A 24 -27.89 -8.20 -2.29
C LEU A 24 -28.86 -9.17 -2.98
N PRO A 25 -29.19 -10.29 -2.33
CA PRO A 25 -30.18 -11.22 -2.86
C PRO A 25 -31.55 -10.56 -3.07
N LYS A 26 -32.27 -10.96 -4.12
CA LYS A 26 -33.64 -10.48 -4.40
C LYS A 26 -34.62 -10.67 -3.24
N SER A 27 -34.38 -11.66 -2.37
CA SER A 27 -35.21 -11.92 -1.19
C SER A 27 -35.19 -10.80 -0.15
N LEU A 28 -34.26 -9.84 -0.26
CA LEU A 28 -34.16 -8.68 0.64
C LEU A 28 -34.76 -7.39 0.05
N LEU A 29 -35.45 -7.47 -1.09
CA LEU A 29 -36.14 -6.32 -1.66
C LEU A 29 -37.21 -5.79 -0.68
N GLY A 30 -37.21 -4.47 -0.45
CA GLY A 30 -38.12 -3.80 0.47
C GLY A 30 -37.72 -3.83 1.95
N ALA A 31 -36.58 -4.45 2.30
CA ALA A 31 -36.07 -4.46 3.68
C ALA A 31 -35.11 -3.27 3.95
N ASP A 32 -35.10 -2.79 5.20
CA ASP A 32 -34.11 -1.83 5.69
C ASP A 32 -32.77 -2.52 5.98
N LEU A 33 -31.69 -1.91 5.49
CA LEU A 33 -30.37 -2.52 5.50
C LEU A 33 -29.34 -1.58 6.12
N ARG A 34 -28.51 -2.12 7.02
CA ARG A 34 -27.35 -1.43 7.57
C ARG A 34 -26.08 -1.96 6.92
N VAL A 35 -25.38 -1.10 6.18
CA VAL A 35 -24.05 -1.41 5.65
C VAL A 35 -22.99 -1.00 6.66
N THR A 36 -22.08 -1.90 6.99
CA THR A 36 -20.93 -1.61 7.85
C THR A 36 -19.65 -1.87 7.06
N LEU A 37 -18.74 -0.90 7.06
CA LEU A 37 -17.44 -1.04 6.40
C LEU A 37 -16.57 -2.02 7.20
N VAL A 38 -16.42 -3.24 6.68
CA VAL A 38 -15.60 -4.28 7.34
C VAL A 38 -14.13 -4.13 6.98
N ARG A 39 -13.82 -3.79 5.73
CA ARG A 39 -12.46 -3.56 5.25
C ARG A 39 -12.43 -2.30 4.39
N PRO A 40 -11.76 -1.22 4.82
CA PRO A 40 -11.63 -0.02 4.00
C PRO A 40 -10.86 -0.31 2.71
N PRO A 41 -11.16 0.40 1.61
CA PRO A 41 -10.36 0.31 0.40
C PRO A 41 -8.92 0.73 0.69
N LYS A 42 -7.96 -0.11 0.29
CA LYS A 42 -6.54 0.21 0.43
C LYS A 42 -6.18 1.34 -0.52
N ASN A 43 -5.81 2.49 0.02
CA ASN A 43 -5.30 3.59 -0.80
C ASN A 43 -3.81 3.75 -0.53
N ILE A 44 -3.02 2.87 -1.15
CA ILE A 44 -1.59 2.74 -0.88
C ILE A 44 -0.88 4.08 -0.97
N LYS A 45 -1.17 4.91 -1.98
CA LYS A 45 -0.55 6.23 -2.12
C LYS A 45 -0.85 7.10 -0.91
N LYS A 46 -2.13 7.35 -0.62
CA LYS A 46 -2.56 8.23 0.47
C LYS A 46 -2.08 7.74 1.83
N ASP A 47 -2.19 6.44 2.07
CA ASP A 47 -1.77 5.82 3.32
C ASP A 47 -0.26 5.95 3.52
N THR A 48 0.53 5.69 2.47
CA THR A 48 2.00 5.80 2.52
C THR A 48 2.44 7.24 2.77
N THR A 49 1.82 8.23 2.12
CA THR A 49 2.16 9.65 2.33
C THR A 49 1.80 10.09 3.75
N ASN A 50 0.65 9.66 4.29
CA ASN A 50 0.27 9.96 5.67
C ASN A 50 1.21 9.31 6.69
N LEU A 51 1.64 8.07 6.44
CA LEU A 51 2.59 7.36 7.30
C LEU A 51 3.98 8.01 7.32
N LEU A 52 4.42 8.53 6.18
CA LEU A 52 5.73 9.14 6.00
C LEU A 52 5.72 10.66 6.18
N SER A 53 4.56 11.27 6.39
CA SER A 53 4.39 12.72 6.63
C SER A 53 5.38 13.32 7.64
N PRO A 54 5.68 12.71 8.81
CA PRO A 54 6.59 13.33 9.79
C PRO A 54 8.06 13.33 9.36
N ILE A 55 8.42 12.56 8.34
CA ILE A 55 9.81 12.43 7.85
C ILE A 55 9.92 12.71 6.35
N LEU A 56 8.87 13.28 5.76
CA LEU A 56 8.74 13.46 4.31
C LEU A 56 9.84 14.37 3.74
N GLU A 57 10.29 15.36 4.54
CA GLU A 57 11.36 16.30 4.18
C GLU A 57 12.70 15.61 3.91
N HIS A 58 12.94 14.48 4.56
CA HIS A 58 14.17 13.69 4.41
C HIS A 58 14.05 12.62 3.33
N ILE A 59 12.88 12.48 2.69
CA ILE A 59 12.61 11.41 1.72
C ILE A 59 12.78 11.93 0.29
N LEU A 60 13.70 11.31 -0.43
CA LEU A 60 14.00 11.61 -1.83
C LEU A 60 13.04 10.91 -2.81
N GLY A 61 12.51 9.73 -2.43
CA GLY A 61 11.62 8.95 -3.27
C GLY A 61 10.92 7.83 -2.53
N ILE A 62 9.75 7.42 -3.03
CA ILE A 62 8.93 6.36 -2.43
C ILE A 62 8.53 5.37 -3.52
N TYR A 63 8.76 4.09 -3.25
CA TYR A 63 8.59 3.01 -4.20
C TYR A 63 7.84 1.85 -3.56
N ILE A 64 6.95 1.21 -4.31
CA ILE A 64 6.29 -0.03 -3.89
C ILE A 64 7.11 -1.18 -4.47
N ILE A 65 7.67 -2.01 -3.59
CA ILE A 65 8.40 -3.23 -3.98
C ILE A 65 7.39 -4.34 -4.26
N SER A 66 6.45 -4.55 -3.34
CA SER A 66 5.48 -5.64 -3.41
C SER A 66 4.09 -5.16 -3.01
N ASP A 67 3.09 -5.51 -3.81
CA ASP A 67 1.67 -5.21 -3.56
C ASP A 67 0.91 -6.53 -3.42
N LYS A 68 1.16 -7.25 -2.31
CA LYS A 68 0.44 -8.49 -2.00
C LYS A 68 -0.83 -8.16 -1.22
N GLU A 69 -1.88 -8.95 -1.42
CA GLU A 69 -3.18 -8.73 -0.77
C GLU A 69 -3.10 -8.63 0.77
N LYS A 70 -2.13 -9.30 1.40
CA LYS A 70 -1.95 -9.29 2.86
C LYS A 70 -1.04 -8.17 3.36
N LYS A 71 0.07 -7.90 2.66
CA LYS A 71 1.12 -6.98 3.10
C LYS A 71 1.69 -6.24 1.88
N VAL A 72 1.74 -4.92 1.99
CA VAL A 72 2.33 -4.02 0.99
C VAL A 72 3.70 -3.62 1.49
N GLU A 73 4.72 -3.89 0.69
CA GLU A 73 6.12 -3.57 0.98
C GLU A 73 6.51 -2.31 0.21
N ILE A 74 6.99 -1.33 0.95
CA ILE A 74 7.32 0.01 0.46
C ILE A 74 8.77 0.28 0.82
N LEU A 75 9.51 0.82 -0.14
CA LEU A 75 10.84 1.34 0.06
C LEU A 75 10.82 2.86 -0.09
N ALA A 76 11.18 3.56 0.96
CA ALA A 76 11.44 4.99 0.94
C ALA A 76 12.96 5.21 0.91
N ILE A 77 13.43 6.02 -0.04
CA ILE A 77 14.82 6.43 -0.10
C ILE A 77 14.94 7.76 0.62
N SER A 78 15.83 7.83 1.60
CA SER A 78 16.08 9.04 2.39
C SER A 78 17.46 9.62 2.13
N THR A 79 17.71 10.81 2.67
CA THR A 79 19.03 11.42 2.74
C THR A 79 19.94 10.72 3.75
N ASP A 80 19.42 10.48 4.96
CA ASP A 80 20.21 10.15 6.15
C ASP A 80 19.53 9.15 7.09
N ILE A 81 18.21 8.97 6.98
CA ILE A 81 17.42 8.14 7.89
C ILE A 81 17.46 6.67 7.46
N ASN A 82 17.90 5.77 8.34
CA ASN A 82 17.71 4.33 8.18
C ASN A 82 16.72 3.81 9.22
N ARG A 83 15.54 3.38 8.78
CA ARG A 83 14.48 2.93 9.69
C ARG A 83 13.54 1.96 9.03
N HIS A 84 13.18 0.89 9.74
CA HIS A 84 12.08 0.01 9.37
C HIS A 84 10.82 0.37 10.16
N MET A 85 9.67 0.40 9.50
CA MET A 85 8.37 0.69 10.10
C MET A 85 7.31 -0.29 9.62
N GLU A 86 6.63 -0.95 10.54
CA GLU A 86 5.43 -1.74 10.23
C GLU A 86 4.19 -1.07 10.80
N LYS A 87 3.16 -0.88 9.96
CA LYS A 87 1.88 -0.33 10.39
C LYS A 87 0.72 -0.99 9.64
N GLY A 88 0.04 -1.89 10.33
CA GLY A 88 -1.09 -2.64 9.79
C GLY A 88 -0.68 -3.53 8.61
N HIS A 89 -1.17 -3.21 7.42
CA HIS A 89 -0.84 -3.96 6.19
C HIS A 89 0.40 -3.41 5.46
N TYR A 90 1.06 -2.39 6.00
CA TYR A 90 2.19 -1.73 5.36
C TYR A 90 3.50 -2.04 6.09
N SER A 91 4.52 -2.39 5.31
CA SER A 91 5.91 -2.52 5.73
C SER A 91 6.71 -1.52 4.95
N ILE A 92 7.34 -0.58 5.65
CA ILE A 92 8.06 0.53 5.06
C ILE A 92 9.51 0.46 5.50
N ASP A 93 10.39 0.22 4.54
CA ASP A 93 11.83 0.31 4.69
C ASP A 93 12.28 1.68 4.25
N ILE A 94 12.88 2.46 5.17
CA ILE A 94 13.46 3.75 4.88
C ILE A 94 14.97 3.57 4.88
N VAL A 95 15.61 3.76 3.73
CA VAL A 95 17.05 3.51 3.56
C VAL A 95 17.72 4.74 2.96
N PRO A 96 18.85 5.21 3.52
CA PRO A 96 19.55 6.35 2.95
C PRO A 96 20.26 5.93 1.66
N LEU A 97 20.29 6.84 0.69
CA LEU A 97 20.90 6.64 -0.63
C LEU A 97 22.31 6.01 -0.61
N PRO A 98 23.26 6.43 0.26
CA PRO A 98 24.58 5.79 0.32
C PRO A 98 24.55 4.33 0.78
N LEU A 99 23.66 3.97 1.72
CA LEU A 99 23.52 2.59 2.16
C LEU A 99 22.84 1.73 1.09
N LEU A 100 21.81 2.28 0.44
CA LEU A 100 21.12 1.57 -0.64
C LEU A 100 22.09 1.19 -1.76
N ASN A 101 22.98 2.11 -2.17
CA ASN A 101 23.97 1.84 -3.21
C ASN A 101 24.97 0.73 -2.82
N LYS A 102 25.30 0.60 -1.53
CA LYS A 102 26.12 -0.51 -1.03
C LYS A 102 25.33 -1.82 -1.05
N SER A 103 24.12 -1.81 -0.50
CA SER A 103 23.25 -2.99 -0.43
C SER A 103 22.84 -3.53 -1.80
N ILE A 104 22.69 -2.65 -2.80
CA ILE A 104 22.45 -3.05 -4.20
C ILE A 104 23.62 -3.85 -4.79
N LYS A 105 24.87 -3.50 -4.42
CA LYS A 105 26.07 -4.19 -4.93
C LYS A 105 26.26 -5.55 -4.27
N GLU A 106 25.91 -5.65 -2.99
CA GLU A 106 26.11 -6.86 -2.18
C GLU A 106 24.93 -7.85 -2.28
N ASN A 107 23.70 -7.35 -2.49
CA ASN A 107 22.49 -8.18 -2.45
C ASN A 107 21.70 -8.12 -3.78
N SER A 108 21.72 -9.23 -4.51
CA SER A 108 21.03 -9.41 -5.79
C SER A 108 19.50 -9.30 -5.67
N GLU A 109 18.92 -9.61 -4.51
CA GLU A 109 17.47 -9.59 -4.31
C GLU A 109 16.91 -8.16 -4.31
N ILE A 110 17.63 -7.23 -3.67
CA ILE A 110 17.28 -5.79 -3.64
C ILE A 110 17.30 -5.22 -5.06
N LYS A 111 18.27 -5.66 -5.88
CA LYS A 111 18.38 -5.26 -7.29
C LYS A 111 17.18 -5.70 -8.12
N GLU A 112 16.70 -6.93 -7.95
CA GLU A 112 15.49 -7.40 -8.64
C GLU A 112 14.23 -6.66 -8.18
N ASN A 113 14.12 -6.44 -6.88
CA ASN A 113 12.99 -5.73 -6.28
C ASN A 113 12.90 -4.29 -6.80
N LEU A 114 14.03 -3.58 -6.92
CA LEU A 114 14.08 -2.23 -7.50
C LEU A 114 13.73 -2.20 -9.00
N LYS A 115 14.09 -3.24 -9.77
CA LYS A 115 13.68 -3.35 -11.18
C LYS A 115 12.15 -3.43 -11.31
N LYS A 116 11.50 -4.22 -10.45
CA LYS A 116 10.04 -4.44 -10.43
C LYS A 116 9.26 -3.35 -9.68
N ALA A 117 9.95 -2.48 -8.95
CA ALA A 117 9.31 -1.48 -8.11
C ALA A 117 8.43 -0.50 -8.89
N LYS A 118 7.25 -0.20 -8.33
CA LYS A 118 6.31 0.81 -8.84
C LYS A 118 6.58 2.16 -8.16
N VAL A 119 6.56 3.24 -8.93
CA VAL A 119 6.81 4.59 -8.40
C VAL A 119 5.57 5.13 -7.69
N VAL A 120 5.75 5.61 -6.46
CA VAL A 120 4.77 6.44 -5.76
C VAL A 120 5.19 7.91 -5.82
N ILE A 121 6.45 8.19 -5.47
CA ILE A 121 7.07 9.52 -5.52
C ILE A 121 8.42 9.43 -6.23
N ASN A 122 8.71 10.42 -7.07
CA ASN A 122 9.97 10.64 -7.77
C ASN A 122 10.39 9.49 -8.72
N ALA A 123 9.83 9.55 -9.94
CA ALA A 123 10.16 8.61 -11.01
C ALA A 123 11.59 8.77 -11.53
N HIS A 124 12.14 9.99 -11.49
CA HIS A 124 13.45 10.30 -12.05
C HIS A 124 14.56 9.54 -11.33
N LEU A 125 14.53 9.56 -9.99
CA LEU A 125 15.52 8.89 -9.15
C LEU A 125 15.51 7.36 -9.34
N LEU A 126 14.33 6.75 -9.49
CA LEU A 126 14.24 5.32 -9.79
C LEU A 126 14.84 4.98 -11.16
N THR A 127 14.58 5.80 -12.17
CA THR A 127 15.14 5.59 -13.51
C THR A 127 16.66 5.70 -13.51
N GLN A 128 17.23 6.64 -12.75
CA GLN A 128 18.68 6.74 -12.57
C GLN A 128 19.26 5.49 -11.92
N ILE A 129 18.64 5.01 -10.84
CA ILE A 129 19.06 3.77 -10.17
C ILE A 129 18.96 2.58 -11.14
N LYS A 130 17.86 2.44 -11.88
CA LYS A 130 17.68 1.36 -12.87
C LYS A 130 18.74 1.39 -13.99
N LYS A 131 19.15 2.57 -14.45
CA LYS A 131 20.25 2.71 -15.41
C LYS A 131 21.58 2.25 -14.82
N SER A 132 21.89 2.61 -13.57
CA SER A 132 23.13 2.15 -12.90
C SER A 132 23.14 0.65 -12.56
N LEU A 133 21.99 -0.01 -12.62
CA LEU A 133 21.81 -1.44 -12.35
C LEU A 133 21.96 -2.32 -13.60
N THR A 134 21.95 -1.70 -14.78
CA THR A 134 22.10 -2.34 -16.10
C THR A 134 23.56 -2.40 -16.47
#